data_AF-A0A562ZX95-F1
#
_entry.id   AF-A0A562ZX95-F1
#
_cell.length_a   1.000
_cell.length_b   1.000
_cell.length_c   1.000
_cell.angle_alpha   90.00
_cell.angle_beta   90.00
_cell.angle_gamma   90.00
#
_symmetry.space_group_name_H-M   'P 1'
#
loop_
_entity.id
_entity.type
_entity.pdbx_description
1 polymer ?
#
loop_
_entity_poly.entity_id
_entity_poly.type
_entity_poly.pdbx_seq_one_letter_code
_entity_poly.pdbx_strand_id
1 'polypeptide(L)'
;MFKYFPTNYVWNLSVDLAIEMGAKIGEIEAMCAPLQEAAKQPDAAGTQAFRETWSRMADQLCELAAEDEGRGRSISAGEKLNRAATYLLTAERLQAHGAPGRRELYERFLALFAKGIQLTGENCRRVEIPYAGGHLSALYTRAEGVPGRAPILVQLNGLDSTKEMKYRVGLPAMLARRGISSLVVDQPGTGEALRLHGMHAVHDSERWASPVVDWLEQQDDVDAKRIGCEGVSLGGYYCPRAVAFEPRFACGVVWGANHDWRDVQKKRLAREGNLPVPHYWEHVRWVWGAKDMDDFLRIAENVHLDGVVERIRVPFLVTHGQKDSQIPLAWAQRTYDQLVNSPRRELKIFTDREGGAQHSSFDNPANAGAYIADWVAETLSGRTSIQL
;
A
#
# COMPACT_ATOMS: atom_id res chain seq x y z
N MET A 1 11.38 -2.37 13.63
CA MET A 1 11.92 -1.43 12.61
C MET A 1 13.42 -1.52 12.64
N PHE A 2 14.00 -1.88 11.49
CA PHE A 2 15.43 -1.80 11.27
C PHE A 2 15.82 -0.32 11.16
N LYS A 3 16.94 0.09 11.77
CA LYS A 3 17.35 1.49 11.86
C LYS A 3 18.75 1.67 11.31
N TYR A 4 18.85 1.81 10.00
CA TYR A 4 20.11 2.11 9.32
C TYR A 4 20.60 3.54 9.61
N PHE A 5 19.67 4.49 9.76
CA PHE A 5 19.92 5.89 10.09
C PHE A 5 19.37 6.21 11.49
N PRO A 6 20.20 6.26 12.56
CA PRO A 6 19.72 6.28 13.94
C PRO A 6 18.70 7.38 14.29
N THR A 7 18.80 8.54 13.62
CA THR A 7 17.99 9.73 13.90
C THR A 7 16.96 10.05 12.81
N ASN A 8 16.88 9.28 11.72
CA ASN A 8 16.02 9.59 10.58
C ASN A 8 14.95 8.53 10.36
N TYR A 9 13.78 8.73 10.99
CA TYR A 9 12.65 7.80 10.90
C TYR A 9 12.18 7.58 9.46
N VAL A 10 12.01 8.66 8.68
CA VAL A 10 11.44 8.60 7.33
C VAL A 10 12.34 7.80 6.39
N TRP A 11 13.66 7.96 6.51
CA TRP A 11 14.61 7.20 5.70
C TRP A 11 14.67 5.73 6.11
N ASN A 12 14.60 5.42 7.41
CA ASN A 12 14.49 4.03 7.86
C ASN A 12 13.20 3.37 7.36
N LEU A 13 12.07 4.09 7.40
CA LEU A 13 10.82 3.59 6.84
C LEU A 13 10.96 3.29 5.34
N SER A 14 11.61 4.18 4.57
CA SER A 14 11.90 3.94 3.15
C SER A 14 12.80 2.72 2.92
N VAL A 15 13.83 2.53 3.76
CA VAL A 15 14.74 1.38 3.68
C VAL A 15 14.02 0.08 4.01
N ASP A 16 13.27 0.04 5.11
CA ASP A 16 12.51 -1.14 5.53
C ASP A 16 11.49 -1.52 4.43
N LEU A 17 10.74 -0.55 3.90
CA LEU A 17 9.81 -0.79 2.79
C LEU A 17 10.54 -1.30 1.53
N ALA A 18 11.70 -0.75 1.18
CA ALA A 18 12.47 -1.23 0.03
C ALA A 18 12.92 -2.69 0.21
N ILE A 19 13.38 -3.06 1.40
CA ILE A 19 13.76 -4.44 1.74
C ILE A 19 12.57 -5.38 1.57
N GLU A 20 11.41 -5.02 2.13
CA GLU A 20 10.18 -5.81 2.00
C GLU A 20 9.64 -5.86 0.56
N MET A 21 10.01 -4.90 -0.29
CA MET A 21 9.73 -4.90 -1.73
C MET A 21 10.80 -5.62 -2.58
N GLY A 22 11.76 -6.31 -1.94
CA GLY A 22 12.74 -7.17 -2.61
C GLY A 22 14.13 -6.56 -2.81
N ALA A 23 14.44 -5.43 -2.16
CA ALA A 23 15.81 -4.89 -2.15
C ALA A 23 16.82 -5.91 -1.60
N LYS A 24 18.08 -5.80 -2.03
CA LYS A 24 19.16 -6.69 -1.57
C LYS A 24 20.06 -5.98 -0.58
N ILE A 25 20.45 -6.67 0.49
CA ILE A 25 21.24 -6.09 1.59
C ILE A 25 22.54 -5.42 1.12
N GLY A 26 23.24 -5.98 0.12
CA GLY A 26 24.45 -5.38 -0.43
C GLY A 26 24.18 -4.13 -1.27
N GLU A 27 23.06 -4.09 -1.99
CA GLU A 27 22.61 -2.90 -2.73
C GLU A 27 22.15 -1.80 -1.75
N ILE A 28 21.46 -2.17 -0.67
CA ILE A 28 21.08 -1.25 0.43
C ILE A 28 22.34 -0.65 1.10
N GLU A 29 23.33 -1.46 1.43
CA GLU A 29 24.59 -0.97 2.00
C GLU A 29 25.28 0.03 1.06
N ALA A 30 25.41 -0.33 -0.23
CA ALA A 30 26.01 0.55 -1.23
C ALA A 30 25.25 1.88 -1.39
N MET A 31 23.92 1.86 -1.28
CA MET A 31 23.11 3.07 -1.37
C MET A 31 23.09 3.90 -0.08
N CYS A 32 23.11 3.25 1.09
CA CYS A 32 22.85 3.93 2.36
C CYS A 32 24.12 4.33 3.11
N ALA A 33 25.24 3.60 2.96
CA ALA A 33 26.50 3.91 3.65
C ALA A 33 27.00 5.34 3.35
N PRO A 34 26.97 5.85 2.10
CA PRO A 34 27.39 7.22 1.80
C PRO A 34 26.45 8.30 2.39
N LEU A 35 25.26 7.92 2.82
CA LEU A 35 24.21 8.83 3.28
C LEU A 35 24.20 9.03 4.80
N GLN A 36 25.10 8.39 5.56
CA GLN A 36 25.12 8.42 7.02
C GLN A 36 25.21 9.84 7.61
N GLU A 37 26.10 10.68 7.09
CA GLU A 37 26.21 12.07 7.56
C GLU A 37 25.05 12.93 7.07
N ALA A 38 24.62 12.75 5.81
CA ALA A 38 23.48 13.47 5.25
C ALA A 38 22.18 13.19 6.04
N ALA A 39 22.00 11.98 6.54
CA ALA A 39 20.83 11.60 7.32
C ALA A 39 20.68 12.35 8.65
N LYS A 40 21.75 12.98 9.15
CA LYS A 40 21.73 13.75 10.40
C LYS A 40 21.14 15.15 10.24
N GLN A 41 20.98 15.64 9.01
CA GLN A 41 20.49 16.98 8.72
C GLN A 41 19.18 16.90 7.92
N PRO A 42 18.10 17.59 8.34
CA PRO A 42 16.84 17.60 7.61
C PRO A 42 16.85 18.68 6.53
N ASP A 43 17.76 18.58 5.55
CA ASP A 43 17.92 19.58 4.50
C ASP A 43 17.65 19.05 3.08
N ALA A 44 17.54 20.00 2.15
CA ALA A 44 17.32 19.70 0.73
C ALA A 44 18.48 18.91 0.12
N ALA A 45 19.71 19.14 0.59
CA ALA A 45 20.91 18.46 0.10
C ALA A 45 20.90 16.96 0.43
N GLY A 46 20.47 16.58 1.63
CA GLY A 46 20.32 15.18 2.03
C GLY A 46 19.26 14.45 1.19
N THR A 47 18.13 15.10 0.93
CA THR A 47 17.07 14.54 0.08
C THR A 47 17.53 14.34 -1.37
N GLN A 48 18.31 15.30 -1.89
CA GLN A 48 18.94 15.19 -3.21
C GLN A 48 19.97 14.05 -3.25
N ALA A 49 20.87 13.97 -2.27
CA ALA A 49 21.88 12.92 -2.19
C ALA A 49 21.25 11.51 -2.11
N PHE A 50 20.16 11.37 -1.34
CA PHE A 50 19.39 10.13 -1.30
C PHE A 50 18.86 9.77 -2.69
N ARG A 51 18.16 10.70 -3.35
CA ARG A 51 17.60 10.48 -4.69
C ARG A 51 18.67 10.06 -5.69
N GLU A 52 19.78 10.79 -5.75
CA GLU A 52 20.86 10.52 -6.70
C GLU A 52 21.48 9.14 -6.48
N THR A 53 21.70 8.78 -5.21
CA THR A 53 22.35 7.51 -4.86
C THR A 53 21.46 6.31 -5.19
N TRP A 54 20.17 6.41 -4.87
CA TRP A 54 19.20 5.36 -5.19
C TRP A 54 18.91 5.26 -6.69
N SER A 55 18.85 6.40 -7.40
CA SER A 55 18.66 6.41 -8.86
C SER A 55 19.87 5.79 -9.57
N ARG A 56 21.09 6.05 -9.11
CA ARG A 56 22.31 5.46 -9.69
C ARG A 56 22.33 3.94 -9.58
N MET A 57 21.89 3.39 -8.44
CA MET A 57 21.77 1.93 -8.29
C MET A 57 20.72 1.35 -9.26
N ALA A 58 19.59 2.05 -9.45
CA ALA A 58 18.60 1.66 -10.44
C ALA A 58 19.18 1.69 -11.87
N ASP A 59 19.98 2.70 -12.22
CA ASP A 59 20.67 2.79 -13.52
C ASP A 59 21.61 1.61 -13.74
N GLN A 60 22.44 1.27 -12.75
CA GLN A 60 23.33 0.10 -12.79
C GLN A 60 22.56 -1.20 -13.01
N LEU A 61 21.41 -1.37 -12.34
CA LEU A 61 20.56 -2.54 -12.56
C LEU A 61 19.93 -2.57 -13.95
N CYS A 62 19.60 -1.42 -14.54
CA CYS A 62 19.13 -1.35 -15.92
C CYS A 62 20.22 -1.76 -16.91
N GLU A 63 21.47 -1.35 -16.71
CA GLU A 63 22.62 -1.78 -17.54
C GLU A 63 22.81 -3.29 -17.48
N LEU A 64 22.86 -3.85 -16.26
CA LEU A 64 22.98 -5.29 -16.04
C LEU A 64 21.78 -6.09 -16.59
N ALA A 65 20.57 -5.51 -16.58
CA ALA A 65 19.40 -6.11 -17.20
C ALA A 65 19.53 -6.16 -18.72
N ALA A 66 20.04 -5.08 -19.35
CA ALA A 66 20.28 -5.02 -20.78
C ALA A 66 21.33 -6.05 -21.23
N GLU A 67 22.39 -6.28 -20.44
CA GLU A 67 23.37 -7.34 -20.69
C GLU A 67 22.72 -8.73 -20.70
N ASP A 68 21.81 -9.01 -19.76
CA ASP A 68 21.11 -10.28 -19.70
C ASP A 68 20.08 -10.43 -20.84
N GLU A 69 19.37 -9.37 -21.21
CA GLU A 69 18.49 -9.37 -22.38
C GLU A 69 19.26 -9.68 -23.67
N GLY A 70 20.44 -9.06 -23.85
CA GLY A 70 21.32 -9.32 -24.99
C GLY A 70 21.80 -10.78 -25.07
N ARG A 71 21.71 -11.53 -23.96
CA ARG A 71 22.05 -12.95 -23.85
C ARG A 71 20.82 -13.87 -23.81
N GLY A 72 19.61 -13.33 -23.97
CA GLY A 72 18.34 -14.08 -23.92
C GLY A 72 17.92 -14.53 -22.51
N ARG A 73 18.44 -13.90 -21.45
CA ARG A 73 18.18 -14.27 -20.04
C ARG A 73 17.07 -13.42 -19.43
N SER A 74 15.85 -13.56 -19.96
CA SER A 74 14.71 -12.72 -19.59
C SER A 74 14.42 -12.68 -18.08
N ILE A 75 14.43 -13.83 -17.41
CA ILE A 75 14.13 -13.92 -15.96
C ILE A 75 15.13 -13.05 -15.17
N SER A 76 16.42 -13.20 -15.42
CA SER A 76 17.48 -12.46 -14.72
C SER A 76 17.45 -10.96 -15.03
N ALA A 77 17.06 -10.56 -16.24
CA ALA A 77 16.84 -9.16 -16.58
C ALA A 77 15.61 -8.60 -15.86
N GLY A 78 14.48 -9.31 -15.89
CA GLY A 78 13.25 -8.89 -15.24
C GLY A 78 13.41 -8.71 -13.73
N GLU A 79 14.10 -9.63 -13.05
CA GLU A 79 14.40 -9.50 -11.62
C GLU A 79 15.24 -8.25 -11.29
N LYS A 80 16.16 -7.84 -12.17
CA LYS A 80 16.93 -6.60 -11.99
C LYS A 80 16.08 -5.36 -12.22
N LEU A 81 15.25 -5.35 -13.26
CA LEU A 81 14.32 -4.25 -13.53
C LEU A 81 13.30 -4.08 -12.39
N ASN A 82 12.84 -5.18 -11.81
CA ASN A 82 11.96 -5.16 -10.63
C ASN A 82 12.62 -4.43 -9.44
N ARG A 83 13.90 -4.70 -9.16
CA ARG A 83 14.64 -3.98 -8.10
C ARG A 83 14.91 -2.53 -8.47
N ALA A 84 15.29 -2.25 -9.72
CA ALA A 84 15.47 -0.89 -10.21
C ALA A 84 14.18 -0.05 -10.04
N ALA A 85 13.02 -0.63 -10.36
CA ALA A 85 11.72 -0.01 -10.15
C ALA A 85 11.47 0.31 -8.66
N THR A 86 11.73 -0.65 -7.76
CA THR A 86 11.65 -0.45 -6.30
C THR A 86 12.53 0.72 -5.83
N TYR A 87 13.74 0.86 -6.37
CA TYR A 87 14.68 1.92 -5.97
C TYR A 87 14.27 3.30 -6.48
N LEU A 88 13.78 3.39 -7.73
CA LEU A 88 13.24 4.64 -8.27
C LEU A 88 12.01 5.10 -7.50
N LEU A 89 11.10 4.19 -7.15
CA LEU A 89 9.91 4.54 -6.36
C LEU A 89 10.29 4.98 -4.93
N THR A 90 11.27 4.32 -4.33
CA THR A 90 11.78 4.71 -3.00
C THR A 90 12.39 6.11 -3.03
N ALA A 91 13.13 6.44 -4.09
CA ALA A 91 13.66 7.78 -4.31
C ALA A 91 12.54 8.82 -4.56
N GLU A 92 11.54 8.49 -5.39
CA GLU A 92 10.39 9.34 -5.71
C GLU A 92 9.57 9.71 -4.47
N ARG A 93 9.31 8.73 -3.60
CA ARG A 93 8.50 8.88 -2.39
C ARG A 93 9.07 9.91 -1.41
N LEU A 94 10.39 10.13 -1.42
CA LEU A 94 11.06 11.12 -0.58
C LEU A 94 11.13 12.52 -1.20
N GLN A 95 10.52 12.74 -2.38
CA GLN A 95 10.48 14.04 -3.03
C GLN A 95 9.14 14.76 -2.78
N ALA A 96 9.20 16.08 -2.56
CA ALA A 96 8.00 16.91 -2.42
C ALA A 96 7.16 16.92 -3.70
N HIS A 97 5.86 17.19 -3.57
CA HIS A 97 5.04 17.45 -4.76
C HIS A 97 5.57 18.66 -5.54
N GLY A 98 5.60 18.55 -6.86
CA GLY A 98 6.18 19.57 -7.74
C GLY A 98 7.70 19.61 -7.80
N ALA A 99 8.42 18.75 -7.05
CA ALA A 99 9.87 18.67 -7.14
C ALA A 99 10.32 18.33 -8.58
N PRO A 100 11.33 19.04 -9.15
CA PRO A 100 11.78 18.80 -10.51
C PRO A 100 12.16 17.33 -10.76
N GLY A 101 11.67 16.75 -11.86
CA GLY A 101 11.99 15.37 -12.22
C GLY A 101 11.23 14.28 -11.42
N ARG A 102 10.35 14.65 -10.47
CA ARG A 102 9.60 13.67 -9.66
C ARG A 102 8.64 12.85 -10.50
N ARG A 103 7.94 13.48 -11.44
CA ARG A 103 6.99 12.80 -12.34
C ARG A 103 7.73 11.83 -13.26
N GLU A 104 8.87 12.24 -13.79
CA GLU A 104 9.72 11.47 -14.68
C GLU A 104 10.30 10.25 -13.97
N LEU A 105 10.68 10.39 -12.69
CA LEU A 105 11.05 9.24 -11.85
C LEU A 105 9.89 8.25 -11.71
N TYR A 106 8.68 8.75 -11.46
CA TYR A 106 7.49 7.90 -11.32
C TYR A 106 7.13 7.17 -12.62
N GLU A 107 7.10 7.87 -13.75
CA GLU A 107 6.82 7.28 -15.07
C GLU A 107 7.89 6.23 -15.44
N ARG A 108 9.17 6.50 -15.15
CA ARG A 108 10.25 5.53 -15.35
C ARG A 108 10.09 4.32 -14.44
N PHE A 109 9.74 4.51 -13.17
CA PHE A 109 9.44 3.42 -12.25
C PHE A 109 8.34 2.50 -12.80
N LEU A 110 7.22 3.06 -13.28
CA LEU A 110 6.11 2.27 -13.85
C LEU A 110 6.56 1.46 -15.07
N ALA A 111 7.36 2.07 -15.96
CA ALA A 111 7.88 1.39 -17.14
C ALA A 111 8.81 0.22 -16.77
N LEU A 112 9.73 0.41 -15.81
CA LEU A 112 10.62 -0.65 -15.34
C LEU A 112 9.85 -1.77 -14.63
N PHE A 113 8.85 -1.42 -13.82
CA PHE A 113 7.99 -2.41 -13.15
C PHE A 113 7.25 -3.26 -14.18
N ALA A 114 6.58 -2.63 -15.15
CA ALA A 114 5.82 -3.34 -16.18
C ALA A 114 6.71 -4.26 -17.03
N LYS A 115 7.88 -3.77 -17.46
CA LYS A 115 8.85 -4.59 -18.20
C LYS A 115 9.39 -5.74 -17.35
N GLY A 116 9.67 -5.49 -16.07
CA GLY A 116 10.11 -6.50 -15.12
C GLY A 116 9.11 -7.64 -14.96
N ILE A 117 7.83 -7.31 -14.72
CA ILE A 117 6.71 -8.29 -14.68
C ILE A 117 6.62 -9.11 -15.97
N GLN A 118 6.73 -8.46 -17.13
CA GLN A 118 6.65 -9.14 -18.42
C GLN A 118 7.80 -10.14 -18.62
N LEU A 119 9.03 -9.75 -18.28
CA LEU A 119 10.22 -10.59 -18.47
C LEU A 119 10.28 -11.77 -17.49
N THR A 120 9.78 -11.60 -16.27
CA THR A 120 9.70 -12.68 -15.26
C THR A 120 8.48 -13.57 -15.44
N GLY A 121 7.46 -13.14 -16.19
CA GLY A 121 6.21 -13.88 -16.35
C GLY A 121 5.38 -13.93 -15.06
N GLU A 122 5.48 -12.89 -14.24
CA GLU A 122 4.76 -12.82 -12.96
C GLU A 122 3.23 -12.79 -13.13
N ASN A 123 2.50 -13.38 -12.19
CA ASN A 123 1.03 -13.37 -12.11
C ASN A 123 0.50 -11.99 -11.68
N CYS A 124 0.65 -11.00 -12.56
CA CYS A 124 0.28 -9.62 -12.31
C CYS A 124 -0.06 -8.92 -13.64
N ARG A 125 -1.29 -8.45 -13.77
CA ARG A 125 -1.76 -7.71 -14.95
C ARG A 125 -2.22 -6.32 -14.54
N ARG A 126 -1.69 -5.26 -15.16
CA ARG A 126 -2.27 -3.92 -15.03
C ARG A 126 -3.63 -3.88 -15.74
N VAL A 127 -4.63 -3.35 -15.06
CA VAL A 127 -5.98 -3.14 -15.59
C VAL A 127 -6.43 -1.70 -15.33
N GLU A 128 -7.39 -1.25 -16.12
CA GLU A 128 -7.99 0.08 -16.00
C GLU A 128 -9.49 -0.06 -15.72
N ILE A 129 -9.96 0.69 -14.73
CA ILE A 129 -11.33 0.65 -14.21
C ILE A 129 -11.98 2.00 -14.50
N PRO A 130 -13.04 2.08 -15.32
CA PRO A 130 -13.69 3.34 -15.65
C PRO A 130 -14.14 4.11 -14.40
N TYR A 131 -13.74 5.39 -14.29
CA TYR A 131 -14.08 6.22 -13.15
C TYR A 131 -13.98 7.72 -13.49
N ALA A 132 -15.02 8.49 -13.16
CA ALA A 132 -15.06 9.95 -13.26
C ALA A 132 -14.56 10.54 -14.61
N GLY A 133 -14.90 9.90 -15.74
CA GLY A 133 -14.48 10.33 -17.09
C GLY A 133 -13.05 9.95 -17.47
N GLY A 134 -12.32 9.26 -16.60
CA GLY A 134 -11.04 8.62 -16.86
C GLY A 134 -11.04 7.17 -16.35
N HIS A 135 -9.96 6.76 -15.71
CA HIS A 135 -9.86 5.44 -15.09
C HIS A 135 -9.05 5.46 -13.79
N LEU A 136 -9.32 4.46 -12.93
CA LEU A 136 -8.39 4.04 -11.88
C LEU A 136 -7.51 2.93 -12.43
N SER A 137 -6.22 2.97 -12.10
CA SER A 137 -5.28 1.91 -12.45
C SER A 137 -5.17 0.91 -11.32
N ALA A 138 -5.15 -0.38 -11.66
CA ALA A 138 -5.03 -1.45 -10.68
C ALA A 138 -4.10 -2.58 -11.17
N LEU A 139 -3.59 -3.37 -10.24
CA LEU A 139 -2.88 -4.63 -10.51
C LEU A 139 -3.77 -5.81 -10.15
N TYR A 140 -3.95 -6.71 -11.10
CA TYR A 140 -4.78 -7.91 -10.98
C TYR A 140 -3.90 -9.16 -10.89
N THR A 141 -3.98 -9.87 -9.77
CA THR A 141 -3.30 -11.15 -9.53
C THR A 141 -4.35 -12.24 -9.40
N ARG A 142 -4.25 -13.29 -10.22
CA ARG A 142 -5.23 -14.39 -10.22
C ARG A 142 -4.98 -15.37 -9.09
N ALA A 143 -6.06 -15.91 -8.52
CA ALA A 143 -6.02 -17.11 -7.70
C ALA A 143 -5.31 -18.26 -8.43
N GLU A 144 -4.50 -19.04 -7.71
CA GLU A 144 -3.89 -20.26 -8.23
C GLU A 144 -4.83 -21.45 -8.01
N GLY A 145 -4.85 -22.44 -8.90
CA GLY A 145 -5.54 -23.71 -8.66
C GLY A 145 -7.05 -23.61 -8.41
N VAL A 146 -7.72 -22.56 -8.89
CA VAL A 146 -9.19 -22.41 -8.82
C VAL A 146 -9.79 -22.59 -10.21
N PRO A 147 -10.62 -23.61 -10.45
CA PRO A 147 -11.36 -23.72 -11.70
C PRO A 147 -12.51 -22.72 -11.74
N GLY A 148 -12.59 -21.89 -12.79
CA GLY A 148 -13.67 -20.93 -12.98
C GLY A 148 -13.52 -19.65 -12.14
N ARG A 149 -14.63 -19.20 -11.53
CA ARG A 149 -14.72 -17.94 -10.80
C ARG A 149 -14.06 -18.02 -9.42
N ALA A 150 -13.11 -17.14 -9.15
CA ALA A 150 -12.40 -17.08 -7.89
C ALA A 150 -12.96 -15.95 -6.99
N PRO A 151 -12.94 -16.14 -5.65
CA PRO A 151 -13.09 -15.01 -4.72
C PRO A 151 -11.93 -14.03 -4.91
N ILE A 152 -12.16 -12.76 -4.58
CA ILE A 152 -11.16 -11.69 -4.76
C ILE A 152 -11.12 -10.73 -3.58
N LEU A 153 -9.92 -10.25 -3.24
CA LEU A 153 -9.72 -9.18 -2.27
C LEU A 153 -9.31 -7.89 -3.01
N VAL A 154 -10.13 -6.85 -2.90
CA VAL A 154 -9.78 -5.49 -3.32
C VAL A 154 -8.87 -4.88 -2.27
N GLN A 155 -7.64 -4.52 -2.63
CA GLN A 155 -6.63 -4.01 -1.72
C GLN A 155 -6.37 -2.52 -1.97
N LEU A 156 -6.50 -1.72 -0.91
CA LEU A 156 -6.43 -0.26 -0.96
C LEU A 156 -5.11 0.26 -0.42
N ASN A 157 -4.63 1.35 -1.00
CA ASN A 157 -3.43 2.04 -0.55
C ASN A 157 -3.63 2.87 0.72
N GLY A 158 -2.52 3.19 1.37
CA GLY A 158 -2.42 4.21 2.41
C GLY A 158 -2.25 5.63 1.84
N LEU A 159 -1.63 6.51 2.63
CA LEU A 159 -1.43 7.92 2.28
C LEU A 159 -0.40 8.15 1.16
N ASP A 160 0.57 7.26 1.04
CA ASP A 160 1.77 7.47 0.23
C ASP A 160 2.29 6.19 -0.47
N SER A 161 1.57 5.07 -0.33
CA SER A 161 1.87 3.81 -1.01
C SER A 161 1.26 3.75 -2.41
N THR A 162 1.80 2.94 -3.31
CA THR A 162 1.18 2.65 -4.62
C THR A 162 0.82 1.17 -4.77
N LYS A 163 -0.01 0.84 -5.76
CA LYS A 163 -0.39 -0.55 -6.06
C LYS A 163 0.82 -1.47 -6.30
N GLU A 164 1.90 -0.97 -6.89
CA GLU A 164 3.13 -1.73 -7.09
C GLU A 164 3.85 -2.02 -5.76
N MET A 165 3.85 -1.07 -4.81
CA MET A 165 4.42 -1.29 -3.49
C MET A 165 3.67 -2.42 -2.77
N LYS A 166 2.33 -2.31 -2.75
CA LYS A 166 1.48 -3.33 -2.14
C LYS A 166 1.63 -4.70 -2.81
N TYR A 167 1.75 -4.73 -4.13
CA TYR A 167 2.05 -5.96 -4.86
C TYR A 167 3.40 -6.57 -4.43
N ARG A 168 4.46 -5.76 -4.33
CA ARG A 168 5.80 -6.22 -3.97
C ARG A 168 5.95 -6.67 -2.52
N VAL A 169 5.21 -6.07 -1.58
CA VAL A 169 5.16 -6.52 -0.17
C VAL A 169 4.57 -7.93 -0.03
N GLY A 170 3.80 -8.40 -1.02
CA GLY A 170 3.59 -9.84 -1.25
C GLY A 170 2.23 -10.43 -0.85
N LEU A 171 1.33 -9.64 -0.25
CA LEU A 171 -0.03 -10.11 0.09
C LEU A 171 -0.77 -10.74 -1.12
N PRO A 172 -0.73 -10.16 -2.35
CA PRO A 172 -1.35 -10.80 -3.51
C PRO A 172 -0.87 -12.23 -3.80
N ALA A 173 0.43 -12.50 -3.69
CA ALA A 173 0.98 -13.84 -3.90
C ALA A 173 0.57 -14.81 -2.77
N MET A 174 0.50 -14.33 -1.53
CA MET A 174 0.01 -15.12 -0.39
C MET A 174 -1.46 -15.52 -0.56
N LEU A 175 -2.29 -14.61 -1.07
CA LEU A 175 -3.71 -14.84 -1.37
C LEU A 175 -3.89 -15.78 -2.58
N ALA A 176 -3.09 -15.60 -3.63
CA ALA A 176 -3.17 -16.43 -4.83
C ALA A 176 -2.98 -17.92 -4.50
N ARG A 177 -1.97 -18.24 -3.67
CA ARG A 177 -1.72 -19.60 -3.15
C ARG A 177 -2.87 -20.18 -2.34
N ARG A 178 -3.71 -19.33 -1.76
CA ARG A 178 -4.92 -19.68 -0.99
C ARG A 178 -6.19 -19.67 -1.84
N GLY A 179 -6.06 -19.56 -3.16
CA GLY A 179 -7.18 -19.55 -4.08
C GLY A 179 -7.98 -18.25 -4.08
N ILE A 180 -7.38 -17.14 -3.63
CA ILE A 180 -8.02 -15.82 -3.61
C ILE A 180 -7.29 -14.90 -4.60
N SER A 181 -8.01 -14.32 -5.56
CA SER A 181 -7.49 -13.29 -6.46
C SER A 181 -7.26 -11.98 -5.71
N SER A 182 -6.48 -11.07 -6.27
CA SER A 182 -6.26 -9.73 -5.71
C SER A 182 -6.43 -8.66 -6.78
N LEU A 183 -7.09 -7.57 -6.40
CA LEU A 183 -7.13 -6.33 -7.18
C LEU A 183 -6.54 -5.21 -6.31
N VAL A 184 -5.30 -4.81 -6.58
CA VAL A 184 -4.64 -3.72 -5.86
C VAL A 184 -4.87 -2.42 -6.60
N VAL A 185 -5.63 -1.49 -6.01
CA VAL A 185 -6.15 -0.31 -6.70
C VAL A 185 -5.41 0.96 -6.24
N ASP A 186 -4.97 1.79 -7.18
CA ASP A 186 -4.63 3.17 -6.88
C ASP A 186 -5.92 4.00 -6.86
N GLN A 187 -6.59 4.02 -5.70
CA GLN A 187 -7.80 4.83 -5.50
C GLN A 187 -7.46 6.34 -5.52
N PRO A 188 -8.45 7.24 -5.66
CA PRO A 188 -8.21 8.69 -5.63
C PRO A 188 -7.39 9.10 -4.39
N GLY A 189 -6.40 9.96 -4.61
CA GLY A 189 -5.43 10.38 -3.58
C GLY A 189 -4.15 9.55 -3.51
N THR A 190 -3.97 8.55 -4.38
CA THR A 190 -2.71 7.80 -4.44
C THR A 190 -2.26 7.40 -5.84
N GLY A 191 -1.03 6.90 -5.96
CA GLY A 191 -0.46 6.27 -7.15
C GLY A 191 -0.73 7.01 -8.46
N GLU A 192 -1.10 6.28 -9.52
CA GLU A 192 -1.39 6.86 -10.84
C GLU A 192 -2.56 7.86 -10.78
N ALA A 193 -3.61 7.56 -9.99
CA ALA A 193 -4.78 8.41 -9.85
C ALA A 193 -4.39 9.84 -9.43
N LEU A 194 -3.54 9.99 -8.41
CA LEU A 194 -3.07 11.30 -7.96
C LEU A 194 -1.92 11.85 -8.82
N ARG A 195 -0.89 11.04 -9.07
CA ARG A 195 0.38 11.49 -9.68
C ARG A 195 0.27 11.81 -11.17
N LEU A 196 -0.55 11.08 -11.91
CA LEU A 196 -0.69 11.21 -13.36
C LEU A 196 -2.02 11.85 -13.77
N HIS A 197 -3.07 11.65 -12.98
CA HIS A 197 -4.42 12.08 -13.33
C HIS A 197 -5.01 13.17 -12.42
N GLY A 198 -4.29 13.62 -11.39
CA GLY A 198 -4.75 14.69 -10.50
C GLY A 198 -6.03 14.36 -9.71
N MET A 199 -6.34 13.07 -9.55
CA MET A 199 -7.49 12.61 -8.77
C MET A 199 -7.13 12.62 -7.28
N HIS A 200 -7.62 13.65 -6.59
CA HIS A 200 -7.45 13.84 -5.15
C HIS A 200 -8.29 12.86 -4.32
N ALA A 201 -7.86 12.60 -3.10
CA ALA A 201 -8.58 11.80 -2.12
C ALA A 201 -9.98 12.38 -1.85
N VAL A 202 -10.92 11.49 -1.61
CA VAL A 202 -12.28 11.83 -1.19
C VAL A 202 -12.62 11.09 0.10
N HIS A 203 -13.40 11.72 0.96
CA HIS A 203 -13.75 11.14 2.26
C HIS A 203 -14.77 10.00 2.09
N ASP A 204 -15.63 10.06 1.07
CA ASP A 204 -16.69 9.10 0.73
C ASP A 204 -16.17 7.95 -0.15
N SER A 205 -15.54 6.95 0.49
CA SER A 205 -14.90 5.81 -0.20
C SER A 205 -15.83 5.02 -1.11
N GLU A 206 -17.11 4.92 -0.77
CA GLU A 206 -18.15 4.30 -1.57
C GLU A 206 -18.20 4.84 -3.01
N ARG A 207 -17.84 6.12 -3.21
CA ARG A 207 -17.88 6.78 -4.51
C ARG A 207 -16.98 6.13 -5.57
N TRP A 208 -15.81 5.63 -5.17
CA TRP A 208 -14.90 4.91 -6.07
C TRP A 208 -14.96 3.39 -5.84
N ALA A 209 -15.41 2.93 -4.67
CA ALA A 209 -15.53 1.50 -4.39
C ALA A 209 -16.65 0.85 -5.23
N SER A 210 -17.80 1.50 -5.37
CA SER A 210 -18.91 0.95 -6.18
C SER A 210 -18.51 0.74 -7.66
N PRO A 211 -17.89 1.71 -8.37
CA PRO A 211 -17.37 1.47 -9.73
C PRO A 211 -16.33 0.35 -9.83
N VAL A 212 -15.49 0.15 -8.81
CA VAL A 212 -14.54 -0.97 -8.77
C VAL A 212 -15.28 -2.30 -8.67
N VAL A 213 -16.33 -2.39 -7.84
CA VAL A 213 -17.16 -3.59 -7.74
C VAL A 213 -17.96 -3.81 -9.03
N ASP A 214 -18.53 -2.75 -9.63
CA ASP A 214 -19.23 -2.84 -10.91
C ASP A 214 -18.35 -3.45 -12.00
N TRP A 215 -17.07 -3.03 -12.07
CA TRP A 215 -16.11 -3.58 -13.01
C TRP A 215 -15.77 -5.05 -12.71
N LEU A 216 -15.65 -5.42 -11.44
CA LEU A 216 -15.38 -6.80 -11.02
C LEU A 216 -16.51 -7.76 -11.38
N GLU A 217 -17.77 -7.33 -11.29
CA GLU A 217 -18.93 -8.14 -11.68
C GLU A 217 -18.97 -8.46 -13.19
N GLN A 218 -18.23 -7.71 -14.01
CA GLN A 218 -18.08 -7.96 -15.45
C GLN A 218 -16.92 -8.91 -15.79
N GLN A 219 -16.12 -9.35 -14.81
CA GLN A 219 -14.99 -10.25 -15.07
C GLN A 219 -15.44 -11.72 -14.95
N ASP A 220 -15.23 -12.49 -16.02
CA ASP A 220 -15.66 -13.90 -16.09
C ASP A 220 -14.97 -14.80 -15.06
N ASP A 221 -13.78 -14.41 -14.57
CA ASP A 221 -12.96 -15.13 -13.60
C ASP A 221 -13.18 -14.68 -12.14
N VAL A 222 -14.14 -13.77 -11.87
CA VAL A 222 -14.46 -13.28 -10.52
C VAL A 222 -15.81 -13.81 -10.03
N ASP A 223 -15.84 -14.27 -8.77
CA ASP A 223 -17.09 -14.57 -8.07
C ASP A 223 -17.66 -13.32 -7.40
N ALA A 224 -18.67 -12.72 -8.02
CA ALA A 224 -19.35 -11.51 -7.55
C ALA A 224 -19.89 -11.60 -6.11
N LYS A 225 -20.14 -12.80 -5.58
CA LYS A 225 -20.63 -12.98 -4.20
C LYS A 225 -19.52 -13.04 -3.16
N ARG A 226 -18.26 -13.07 -3.58
CA ARG A 226 -17.08 -13.26 -2.73
C ARG A 226 -16.00 -12.22 -3.02
N ILE A 227 -16.42 -10.95 -3.01
CA ILE A 227 -15.54 -9.78 -3.13
C ILE A 227 -15.28 -9.25 -1.73
N GLY A 228 -14.04 -9.32 -1.24
CA GLY A 228 -13.62 -8.68 0.01
C GLY A 228 -12.94 -7.33 -0.24
N CYS A 229 -12.76 -6.55 0.82
CA CYS A 229 -11.97 -5.33 0.80
C CYS A 229 -10.90 -5.35 1.90
N GLU A 230 -9.68 -4.93 1.60
CA GLU A 230 -8.60 -4.71 2.56
C GLU A 230 -8.03 -3.32 2.39
N GLY A 231 -7.67 -2.66 3.50
CA GLY A 231 -7.00 -1.37 3.45
C GLY A 231 -5.84 -1.27 4.44
N VAL A 232 -4.69 -0.80 3.93
CA VAL A 232 -3.47 -0.60 4.70
C VAL A 232 -3.31 0.86 5.13
N SER A 233 -2.89 1.12 6.36
CA SER A 233 -2.65 2.50 6.86
C SER A 233 -3.88 3.41 6.71
N LEU A 234 -3.84 4.47 5.90
CA LEU A 234 -5.03 5.28 5.57
C LEU A 234 -6.13 4.47 4.87
N GLY A 235 -5.78 3.36 4.20
CA GLY A 235 -6.72 2.33 3.78
C GLY A 235 -7.55 1.76 4.93
N GLY A 236 -7.04 1.80 6.17
CA GLY A 236 -7.76 1.48 7.39
C GLY A 236 -8.91 2.43 7.74
N TYR A 237 -9.01 3.59 7.07
CA TYR A 237 -10.21 4.44 7.01
C TYR A 237 -11.08 4.05 5.80
N TYR A 238 -10.46 3.95 4.62
CA TYR A 238 -11.18 3.72 3.37
C TYR A 238 -11.92 2.38 3.31
N CYS A 239 -11.32 1.29 3.78
CA CYS A 239 -11.91 -0.05 3.74
C CYS A 239 -13.17 -0.16 4.62
N PRO A 240 -13.16 0.18 5.92
CA PRO A 240 -14.38 0.15 6.73
C PRO A 240 -15.50 1.01 6.13
N ARG A 241 -15.15 2.19 5.58
CA ARG A 241 -16.14 3.05 4.95
C ARG A 241 -16.72 2.43 3.67
N ALA A 242 -15.89 1.92 2.78
CA ALA A 242 -16.35 1.23 1.57
C ALA A 242 -17.27 0.05 1.93
N VAL A 243 -16.86 -0.80 2.87
CA VAL A 243 -17.65 -1.98 3.31
C VAL A 243 -18.96 -1.57 4.00
N ALA A 244 -19.00 -0.44 4.69
CA ALA A 244 -20.21 0.06 5.34
C ALA A 244 -21.29 0.57 4.36
N PHE A 245 -20.91 0.99 3.17
CA PHE A 245 -21.80 1.68 2.22
C PHE A 245 -21.94 1.00 0.86
N GLU A 246 -21.05 0.07 0.50
CA GLU A 246 -21.17 -0.79 -0.69
C GLU A 246 -21.55 -2.23 -0.26
N PRO A 247 -22.84 -2.62 -0.39
CA PRO A 247 -23.37 -3.86 0.19
C PRO A 247 -22.85 -5.15 -0.46
N ARG A 248 -22.17 -5.06 -1.61
CA ARG A 248 -21.63 -6.24 -2.31
C ARG A 248 -20.32 -6.76 -1.74
N PHE A 249 -19.64 -6.02 -0.85
CA PHE A 249 -18.48 -6.55 -0.15
C PHE A 249 -18.88 -7.65 0.84
N ALA A 250 -18.28 -8.83 0.71
CA ALA A 250 -18.53 -10.02 1.53
C ALA A 250 -17.70 -10.07 2.82
N CYS A 251 -16.60 -9.31 2.91
CA CYS A 251 -15.81 -9.13 4.13
C CYS A 251 -14.93 -7.87 4.07
N GLY A 252 -14.41 -7.45 5.22
CA GLY A 252 -13.45 -6.35 5.31
C GLY A 252 -12.22 -6.68 6.17
N VAL A 253 -11.08 -6.12 5.81
CA VAL A 253 -9.82 -6.27 6.54
C VAL A 253 -9.11 -4.92 6.67
N VAL A 254 -8.61 -4.64 7.86
CA VAL A 254 -7.79 -3.47 8.12
C VAL A 254 -6.37 -3.92 8.48
N TRP A 255 -5.38 -3.37 7.79
CA TRP A 255 -3.96 -3.56 8.11
C TRP A 255 -3.33 -2.25 8.56
N GLY A 256 -3.34 -2.00 9.88
CA GLY A 256 -2.96 -0.71 10.44
C GLY A 256 -4.14 0.28 10.45
N ALA A 257 -5.10 0.03 11.35
CA ALA A 257 -6.31 0.85 11.53
C ALA A 257 -6.10 2.37 11.61
N ASN A 258 -7.05 3.13 11.05
CA ASN A 258 -7.04 4.59 11.00
C ASN A 258 -8.46 5.13 11.21
N HIS A 259 -8.96 5.03 12.45
CA HIS A 259 -10.37 5.25 12.75
C HIS A 259 -10.81 6.73 12.71
N ASP A 260 -9.99 7.61 13.26
CA ASP A 260 -10.24 9.05 13.33
C ASP A 260 -9.01 9.78 12.79
N TRP A 261 -8.95 9.91 11.47
CA TRP A 261 -7.82 10.53 10.80
C TRP A 261 -7.74 12.04 11.09
N ARG A 262 -8.89 12.67 11.34
CA ARG A 262 -9.00 14.04 11.88
C ARG A 262 -8.19 14.19 13.16
N ASP A 263 -8.41 13.33 14.16
CA ASP A 263 -7.67 13.42 15.44
C ASP A 263 -6.17 13.19 15.23
N VAL A 264 -5.80 12.27 14.33
CA VAL A 264 -4.39 12.06 13.94
C VAL A 264 -3.77 13.35 13.40
N GLN A 265 -4.50 14.16 12.61
CA GLN A 265 -4.00 15.46 12.14
C GLN A 265 -3.80 16.46 13.27
N LYS A 266 -4.76 16.54 14.20
CA LYS A 266 -4.68 17.42 15.38
C LYS A 266 -3.48 17.07 16.26
N LYS A 267 -3.25 15.78 16.49
CA LYS A 267 -2.08 15.26 17.22
C LYS A 267 -0.76 15.56 16.52
N ARG A 268 -0.70 15.42 15.19
CA ARG A 268 0.49 15.77 14.40
C ARG A 268 0.82 17.27 14.48
N LEU A 269 -0.19 18.16 14.53
CA LEU A 269 0.03 19.59 14.79
C LEU A 269 0.61 19.84 16.20
N ALA A 270 0.21 19.04 17.18
CA ALA A 270 0.79 19.00 18.52
C ALA A 270 2.15 18.26 18.59
N ARG A 271 2.73 17.88 17.45
CA ARG A 271 4.01 17.15 17.31
C ARG A 271 4.00 15.73 17.91
N GLU A 272 2.84 15.10 17.94
CA GLU A 272 2.69 13.71 18.34
C GLU A 272 2.69 12.77 17.12
N GLY A 273 3.33 11.61 17.30
CA GLY A 273 3.41 10.56 16.27
C GLY A 273 4.45 10.85 15.18
N ASN A 274 4.90 9.78 14.53
CA ASN A 274 5.85 9.88 13.42
C ASN A 274 5.14 10.29 12.12
N LEU A 275 5.85 11.07 11.30
CA LEU A 275 5.42 11.46 9.96
C LEU A 275 5.95 10.44 8.93
N PRO A 276 5.12 9.94 7.99
CA PRO A 276 5.54 8.94 7.01
C PRO A 276 6.48 9.49 5.92
N VAL A 277 6.42 10.79 5.65
CA VAL A 277 7.17 11.47 4.57
C VAL A 277 7.77 12.78 5.08
N PRO A 278 8.85 13.30 4.48
CA PRO A 278 9.56 14.48 5.01
C PRO A 278 8.73 15.77 4.92
N HIS A 279 7.92 15.90 3.86
CA HIS A 279 7.12 17.08 3.52
C HIS A 279 5.64 16.85 3.86
N TYR A 280 5.37 16.30 5.03
CA TYR A 280 4.05 15.77 5.40
C TYR A 280 2.88 16.72 5.12
N TRP A 281 2.96 17.97 5.56
CA TRP A 281 1.88 18.95 5.40
C TRP A 281 1.63 19.35 3.94
N GLU A 282 2.67 19.42 3.12
CA GLU A 282 2.53 19.63 1.67
C GLU A 282 1.92 18.40 1.00
N HIS A 283 2.36 17.20 1.42
CA HIS A 283 1.88 15.94 0.89
C HIS A 283 0.40 15.73 1.19
N VAL A 284 -0.07 15.94 2.42
CA VAL A 284 -1.50 15.77 2.74
C VAL A 284 -2.38 16.82 2.06
N ARG A 285 -1.91 18.07 1.92
CA ARG A 285 -2.64 19.07 1.14
C ARG A 285 -2.75 18.67 -0.32
N TRP A 286 -1.67 18.18 -0.91
CA TRP A 286 -1.68 17.65 -2.27
C TRP A 286 -2.62 16.45 -2.38
N VAL A 287 -2.53 15.43 -1.52
CA VAL A 287 -3.38 14.23 -1.56
C VAL A 287 -4.87 14.61 -1.53
N TRP A 288 -5.26 15.55 -0.67
CA TRP A 288 -6.66 15.94 -0.47
C TRP A 288 -7.11 17.12 -1.33
N GLY A 289 -6.24 17.66 -2.19
CA GLY A 289 -6.55 18.81 -3.06
C GLY A 289 -6.85 20.09 -2.29
N ALA A 290 -6.32 20.23 -1.07
CA ALA A 290 -6.56 21.37 -0.20
C ALA A 290 -5.72 22.58 -0.62
N LYS A 291 -6.33 23.77 -0.63
CA LYS A 291 -5.67 25.02 -1.04
C LYS A 291 -4.60 25.47 -0.03
N ASP A 292 -4.92 25.31 1.24
CA ASP A 292 -4.10 25.70 2.38
C ASP A 292 -4.36 24.78 3.57
N MET A 293 -3.78 25.10 4.73
CA MET A 293 -3.91 24.29 5.94
C MET A 293 -5.30 24.36 6.57
N ASP A 294 -5.99 25.50 6.47
CA ASP A 294 -7.33 25.65 7.05
C ASP A 294 -8.36 24.86 6.23
N ASP A 295 -8.25 24.93 4.90
CA ASP A 295 -9.04 24.11 3.98
C ASP A 295 -8.80 22.63 4.21
N PHE A 296 -7.54 22.24 4.42
CA PHE A 296 -7.15 20.87 4.74
C PHE A 296 -7.78 20.37 6.04
N LEU A 297 -7.68 21.13 7.12
CA LEU A 297 -8.26 20.74 8.42
C LEU A 297 -9.79 20.64 8.33
N ARG A 298 -10.44 21.53 7.58
CA ARG A 298 -11.87 21.46 7.29
C ARG A 298 -12.25 20.19 6.51
N ILE A 299 -11.44 19.77 5.54
CA ILE A 299 -11.64 18.48 4.84
C ILE A 299 -11.47 17.32 5.82
N ALA A 300 -10.39 17.35 6.61
CA ALA A 300 -10.01 16.31 7.56
C ALA A 300 -11.13 16.02 8.58
N GLU A 301 -11.92 17.03 8.99
CA GLU A 301 -13.06 16.86 9.90
C GLU A 301 -14.07 15.78 9.44
N ASN A 302 -14.14 15.48 8.14
CA ASN A 302 -15.04 14.45 7.59
C ASN A 302 -14.41 13.06 7.49
N VAL A 303 -13.13 12.91 7.88
CA VAL A 303 -12.34 11.69 7.71
C VAL A 303 -12.26 10.94 9.05
N HIS A 304 -13.38 10.38 9.45
CA HIS A 304 -13.50 9.51 10.62
C HIS A 304 -14.57 8.43 10.41
N LEU A 305 -14.54 7.39 11.24
CA LEU A 305 -15.44 6.24 11.13
C LEU A 305 -16.58 6.22 12.17
N ASP A 306 -16.71 7.24 13.01
CA ASP A 306 -17.85 7.35 13.92
C ASP A 306 -19.20 7.32 13.18
N GLY A 307 -20.08 6.40 13.57
CA GLY A 307 -21.38 6.18 12.92
C GLY A 307 -21.31 5.43 11.58
N VAL A 308 -20.10 5.02 11.16
CA VAL A 308 -19.84 4.26 9.93
C VAL A 308 -19.63 2.79 10.26
N VAL A 309 -18.73 2.47 11.20
CA VAL A 309 -18.34 1.08 11.50
C VAL A 309 -19.53 0.24 11.97
N GLU A 310 -20.46 0.84 12.72
CA GLU A 310 -21.66 0.18 13.21
C GLU A 310 -22.60 -0.26 12.07
N ARG A 311 -22.40 0.20 10.83
CA ARG A 311 -23.18 -0.22 9.65
C ARG A 311 -22.68 -1.51 9.01
N ILE A 312 -21.48 -1.95 9.33
CA ILE A 312 -20.88 -3.15 8.74
C ILE A 312 -21.66 -4.40 9.21
N ARG A 313 -22.09 -5.23 8.25
CA ARG A 313 -22.90 -6.46 8.47
C ARG A 313 -22.22 -7.74 7.99
N VAL A 314 -20.94 -7.66 7.65
CA VAL A 314 -20.12 -8.77 7.13
C VAL A 314 -18.93 -9.06 8.04
N PRO A 315 -18.31 -10.26 7.96
CA PRO A 315 -17.09 -10.55 8.70
C PRO A 315 -16.03 -9.47 8.51
N PHE A 316 -15.38 -9.09 9.61
CA PHE A 316 -14.43 -7.99 9.60
C PHE A 316 -13.23 -8.23 10.52
N LEU A 317 -12.02 -8.14 9.96
CA LEU A 317 -10.77 -8.28 10.70
C LEU A 317 -10.09 -6.92 10.86
N VAL A 318 -9.75 -6.57 12.09
CA VAL A 318 -8.88 -5.43 12.40
C VAL A 318 -7.51 -5.97 12.80
N THR A 319 -6.46 -5.53 12.11
CA THR A 319 -5.08 -5.83 12.51
C THR A 319 -4.28 -4.56 12.77
N HIS A 320 -3.37 -4.62 13.73
CA HIS A 320 -2.57 -3.46 14.13
C HIS A 320 -1.27 -3.87 14.82
N GLY A 321 -0.22 -3.05 14.71
CA GLY A 321 1.03 -3.25 15.42
C GLY A 321 0.99 -2.67 16.83
N GLN A 322 1.48 -3.39 17.84
CA GLN A 322 1.51 -2.90 19.23
C GLN A 322 2.36 -1.62 19.40
N LYS A 323 3.38 -1.45 18.55
CA LYS A 323 4.35 -0.36 18.56
C LYS A 323 4.15 0.61 17.39
N ASP A 324 2.94 0.64 16.82
CA ASP A 324 2.60 1.62 15.79
C ASP A 324 2.79 3.04 16.35
N SER A 325 3.75 3.75 15.74
CA SER A 325 4.12 5.11 16.13
C SER A 325 3.52 6.18 15.22
N GLN A 326 2.82 5.77 14.16
CA GLN A 326 2.13 6.69 13.27
C GLN A 326 0.66 6.81 13.66
N ILE A 327 0.02 5.68 13.97
CA ILE A 327 -1.39 5.62 14.36
C ILE A 327 -1.49 4.95 15.73
N PRO A 328 -2.09 5.62 16.74
CA PRO A 328 -2.27 5.01 18.06
C PRO A 328 -3.12 3.74 18.02
N LEU A 329 -2.68 2.71 18.76
CA LEU A 329 -3.39 1.44 18.94
C LEU A 329 -4.86 1.60 19.37
N ALA A 330 -5.17 2.65 20.13
CA ALA A 330 -6.53 2.98 20.55
C ALA A 330 -7.52 3.09 19.36
N TRP A 331 -7.05 3.46 18.17
CA TRP A 331 -7.90 3.52 16.98
C TRP A 331 -8.26 2.14 16.43
N ALA A 332 -7.35 1.16 16.53
CA ALA A 332 -7.69 -0.22 16.21
C ALA A 332 -8.73 -0.78 17.20
N GLN A 333 -8.56 -0.49 18.48
CA GLN A 333 -9.51 -0.89 19.52
C GLN A 333 -10.89 -0.28 19.27
N ARG A 334 -10.97 1.04 18.98
CA ARG A 334 -12.24 1.72 18.69
C ARG A 334 -12.95 1.15 17.46
N THR A 335 -12.21 0.88 16.36
CA THR A 335 -12.80 0.20 15.19
C THR A 335 -13.36 -1.16 15.58
N TYR A 336 -12.61 -1.98 16.32
CA TYR A 336 -13.09 -3.28 16.76
C TYR A 336 -14.34 -3.18 17.65
N ASP A 337 -14.34 -2.26 18.62
CA ASP A 337 -15.43 -2.08 19.57
C ASP A 337 -16.73 -1.65 18.87
N GLN A 338 -16.64 -0.79 17.84
CA GLN A 338 -17.79 -0.32 17.05
C GLN A 338 -18.29 -1.33 15.99
N LEU A 339 -17.56 -2.42 15.69
CA LEU A 339 -18.01 -3.50 14.79
C LEU A 339 -19.15 -4.37 15.39
N VAL A 340 -20.06 -3.77 16.16
CA VAL A 340 -21.10 -4.45 16.95
C VAL A 340 -22.10 -5.25 16.12
N ASN A 341 -22.22 -4.94 14.83
CA ASN A 341 -23.14 -5.60 13.92
C ASN A 341 -22.45 -6.54 12.91
N SER A 342 -21.13 -6.70 13.00
CA SER A 342 -20.40 -7.70 12.22
C SER A 342 -20.69 -9.09 12.79
N PRO A 343 -21.05 -10.10 11.96
CA PRO A 343 -21.28 -11.47 12.43
C PRO A 343 -20.01 -12.17 12.92
N ARG A 344 -18.83 -11.69 12.50
CA ARG A 344 -17.51 -12.17 12.94
C ARG A 344 -16.55 -10.98 12.95
N ARG A 345 -16.34 -10.39 14.13
CA ARG A 345 -15.31 -9.37 14.34
C ARG A 345 -14.10 -9.95 15.04
N GLU A 346 -12.91 -9.63 14.55
CA GLU A 346 -11.64 -10.03 15.17
C GLU A 346 -10.69 -8.83 15.27
N LEU A 347 -9.88 -8.83 16.34
CA LEU A 347 -8.78 -7.89 16.52
C LEU A 347 -7.49 -8.68 16.74
N LYS A 348 -6.54 -8.56 15.80
CA LYS A 348 -5.19 -9.13 15.93
C LYS A 348 -4.17 -8.02 16.15
N ILE A 349 -3.58 -8.01 17.34
CA ILE A 349 -2.44 -7.15 17.65
C ILE A 349 -1.15 -7.93 17.41
N PHE A 350 -0.28 -7.39 16.56
CA PHE A 350 1.06 -7.94 16.32
C PHE A 350 2.04 -7.38 17.34
N THR A 351 2.74 -8.29 18.02
CA THR A 351 3.70 -7.97 19.08
C THR A 351 5.11 -8.35 18.65
N ASP A 352 6.10 -8.16 19.54
CA ASP A 352 7.47 -8.62 19.28
C ASP A 352 7.56 -10.14 19.05
N ARG A 353 6.60 -10.92 19.54
CA ARG A 353 6.55 -12.38 19.35
C ARG A 353 6.37 -12.75 17.87
N GLU A 354 5.43 -12.10 17.20
CA GLU A 354 5.16 -12.33 15.78
C GLU A 354 6.08 -11.48 14.89
N GLY A 355 6.60 -10.35 15.38
CA GLY A 355 7.08 -9.28 14.52
C GLY A 355 5.92 -8.56 13.83
N GLY A 356 6.22 -7.58 12.98
CA GLY A 356 5.18 -6.77 12.34
C GLY A 356 4.49 -5.82 13.33
N ALA A 357 5.18 -5.49 14.42
CA ALA A 357 4.64 -4.69 15.51
C ALA A 357 4.63 -3.18 15.21
N GLN A 358 5.28 -2.74 14.13
CA GLN A 358 5.25 -1.34 13.69
C GLN A 358 4.01 -1.04 12.85
N HIS A 359 3.93 0.22 12.39
CA HIS A 359 2.82 0.69 11.57
C HIS A 359 2.59 -0.23 10.36
N SER A 360 1.38 -0.76 10.22
CA SER A 360 1.03 -1.68 9.12
C SER A 360 2.04 -2.83 8.92
N SER A 361 2.70 -3.27 10.00
CA SER A 361 3.68 -4.35 9.99
C SER A 361 4.84 -4.18 9.00
N PHE A 362 5.21 -2.94 8.64
CA PHE A 362 6.29 -2.70 7.67
C PHE A 362 7.64 -3.27 8.10
N ASP A 363 7.82 -3.55 9.40
CA ASP A 363 9.05 -4.11 9.95
C ASP A 363 9.16 -5.63 9.81
N ASN A 364 8.04 -6.31 9.57
CA ASN A 364 7.97 -7.71 9.16
C ASN A 364 6.54 -8.03 8.66
N PRO A 365 6.25 -7.79 7.38
CA PRO A 365 4.94 -8.03 6.80
C PRO A 365 4.66 -9.52 6.56
N ALA A 366 5.65 -10.41 6.64
CA ALA A 366 5.47 -11.83 6.30
C ALA A 366 4.47 -12.51 7.22
N ASN A 367 4.61 -12.35 8.54
CA ASN A 367 3.72 -12.97 9.51
C ASN A 367 2.34 -12.33 9.53
N ALA A 368 2.28 -11.00 9.41
CA ALA A 368 1.02 -10.27 9.35
C ALA A 368 0.24 -10.57 8.06
N GLY A 369 0.92 -10.55 6.91
CA GLY A 369 0.37 -10.88 5.61
C GLY A 369 -0.12 -12.33 5.54
N ALA A 370 0.63 -13.29 6.10
CA ALA A 370 0.19 -14.68 6.16
C ALA A 370 -1.09 -14.83 7.00
N TYR A 371 -1.14 -14.22 8.19
CA TYR A 371 -2.32 -14.22 9.05
C TYR A 371 -3.54 -13.64 8.32
N ILE A 372 -3.38 -12.47 7.68
CA ILE A 372 -4.44 -11.83 6.90
C ILE A 372 -4.89 -12.73 5.76
N ALA A 373 -3.96 -13.31 5.02
CA ALA A 373 -4.27 -14.16 3.88
C ALA A 373 -5.03 -15.44 4.31
N ASP A 374 -4.64 -16.05 5.44
CA ASP A 374 -5.36 -17.20 6.03
C ASP A 374 -6.78 -16.81 6.45
N TRP A 375 -6.94 -15.70 7.18
CA TRP A 375 -8.26 -15.24 7.61
C TRP A 375 -9.19 -14.92 6.42
N VAL A 376 -8.66 -14.29 5.38
CA VAL A 376 -9.40 -14.01 4.14
C VAL A 376 -9.79 -15.31 3.44
N ALA A 377 -8.88 -16.28 3.37
CA ALA A 377 -9.16 -17.58 2.76
C ALA A 377 -10.25 -18.34 3.51
N GLU A 378 -10.21 -18.38 4.84
CA GLU A 378 -11.28 -18.98 5.65
C GLU A 378 -12.63 -18.28 5.44
N THR A 379 -12.61 -16.96 5.31
CA THR A 379 -13.82 -16.14 5.20
C THR A 379 -14.46 -16.20 3.80
N LEU A 380 -13.65 -16.29 2.74
CA LEU A 380 -14.11 -16.33 1.34
C LEU A 380 -14.11 -17.75 0.74
N SER A 381 -13.99 -18.77 1.59
CA SER A 381 -13.97 -20.19 1.19
C SER A 381 -12.86 -20.51 0.18
N GLY A 382 -11.66 -19.96 0.43
CA GLY A 382 -10.41 -20.38 -0.19
C GLY A 382 -9.82 -21.62 0.50
N ARG A 383 -8.50 -21.77 0.44
CA ARG A 383 -7.77 -22.90 1.04
C ARG A 383 -6.61 -22.41 1.92
N THR A 384 -6.40 -23.07 3.04
CA THR A 384 -5.25 -22.83 3.95
C THR A 384 -4.29 -24.03 4.01
N SER A 385 -4.63 -25.13 3.34
CA SER A 385 -3.82 -26.34 3.21
C SER A 385 -3.80 -26.84 1.77
N ILE A 386 -2.68 -27.44 1.36
CA ILE A 386 -2.62 -28.21 0.12
C ILE A 386 -3.17 -29.60 0.43
N GLN A 387 -4.24 -30.00 -0.27
CA GLN A 387 -4.66 -31.41 -0.26
C GLN A 387 -3.58 -32.19 -1.03
N LEU A 388 -2.81 -33.01 -0.30
CA LEU A 388 -1.79 -33.89 -0.87
C LEU A 388 -2.41 -35.06 -1.64
#